data_AF-D0TNA9-F1
#
_entry.id   AF-D0TNA9-F1
#
_cell.length_a   1.000
_cell.length_b   1.000
_cell.length_c   1.000
_cell.angle_alpha   90.00
_cell.angle_beta   90.00
_cell.angle_gamma   90.00
#
_symmetry.space_group_name_H-M   'P 1'
#
loop_
_entity.id
_entity.type
_entity.pdbx_description
1 polymer ?
#
loop_
_entity_poly.entity_id
_entity_poly.type
_entity_poly.pdbx_seq_one_letter_code
_entity_poly.pdbx_strand_id
1 'polypeptide(L)'
;MSEQFEMIAKTFQGLEEILAEELTALGANDIQIGRRMVSFTGDKRMMYKANFCLRTAIRILKPIKNFTAKDADEVYNQIQAIPWEEYLDVNKTFAIDAVVFSDEFRHSKFVSYKVKDAIVDYFRDKTGKRPSVRINNPDVLLNIHIAQTTCTLSLDSSGESLHRRGYRQEAVEAPLNEVLAAGMILMTGWRGECDLIDPMCGSGTIPVEAALIAKNIAPGVFRKGFAFEKWVDFDADMFDEIYNDDSQEREFAHKIYGYDNNPKANEIATHNIKAAGVSKDIVLKLQPFQQFEQPQEKSIIITNPPYGERISTNDLLGLYQMIGERLKHAFVGNEAWVLSYREECFDQIGLKASQKVPLFNGPLECEFRKYEIFDGKYKEFKSQEEGEEKKEAEGEQAPRFRERKEFKPRREGEFKPRRDGESRPRREGEYKPRREGGEFKGGDGRDRKPRGEFRGGRDSRGPREFRGNREPRIPKKEEE
;
A
#
# COMPACT_ATOMS: atom_id res chain seq x y z
N MET A 1 2.25 23.86 -22.72
CA MET A 1 1.48 23.04 -21.76
C MET A 1 2.15 21.69 -21.71
N SER A 2 2.46 21.19 -20.51
CA SER A 2 3.03 19.86 -20.35
C SER A 2 2.02 18.80 -20.81
N GLU A 3 2.52 17.75 -21.47
CA GLU A 3 1.70 16.61 -21.88
C GLU A 3 1.12 15.93 -20.63
N GLN A 4 -0.21 15.86 -20.56
CA GLN A 4 -0.94 15.18 -19.50
C GLN A 4 -1.19 13.73 -19.93
N PHE A 5 -1.01 12.79 -19.01
CA PHE A 5 -1.25 11.38 -19.27
C PHE A 5 -1.89 10.71 -18.05
N GLU A 6 -2.57 9.59 -18.30
CA GLU A 6 -3.14 8.75 -17.27
C GLU A 6 -2.04 7.98 -16.52
N MET A 7 -2.25 7.80 -15.22
CA MET A 7 -1.43 6.99 -14.33
C MET A 7 -2.32 6.16 -13.40
N ILE A 8 -1.77 5.05 -12.92
CA ILE A 8 -2.44 4.15 -11.98
C ILE A 8 -1.52 3.99 -10.76
N ALA A 9 -1.99 4.42 -9.59
CA ALA A 9 -1.34 4.14 -8.33
C ALA A 9 -1.96 2.89 -7.71
N LYS A 10 -1.19 1.81 -7.56
CA LYS A 10 -1.62 0.58 -6.88
C LYS A 10 -1.48 0.75 -5.36
N THR A 11 -2.40 0.20 -4.59
CA THR A 11 -2.38 0.21 -3.12
C THR A 11 -2.96 -1.09 -2.52
N PHE A 12 -3.00 -1.20 -1.20
CA PHE A 12 -3.71 -2.27 -0.51
C PHE A 12 -5.20 -1.99 -0.45
N GLN A 13 -5.99 -3.05 -0.34
CA GLN A 13 -7.42 -2.93 -0.14
C GLN A 13 -7.73 -2.24 1.19
N GLY A 14 -8.67 -1.30 1.14
CA GLY A 14 -9.04 -0.43 2.25
C GLY A 14 -8.31 0.92 2.22
N LEU A 15 -7.16 1.04 1.55
CA LEU A 15 -6.37 2.28 1.52
C LEU A 15 -6.69 3.19 0.32
N GLU A 16 -7.64 2.80 -0.54
CA GLU A 16 -7.87 3.50 -1.80
C GLU A 16 -8.37 4.95 -1.60
N GLU A 17 -9.21 5.18 -0.59
CA GLU A 17 -9.68 6.53 -0.23
C GLU A 17 -8.53 7.41 0.29
N ILE A 18 -7.68 6.87 1.17
CA ILE A 18 -6.50 7.59 1.69
C ILE A 18 -5.52 7.94 0.57
N LEU A 19 -5.30 7.01 -0.37
CA LEU A 19 -4.44 7.26 -1.52
C LEU A 19 -5.02 8.36 -2.43
N ALA A 20 -6.35 8.40 -2.61
CA ALA A 20 -7.01 9.45 -3.37
C ALA A 20 -6.86 10.82 -2.70
N GLU A 21 -6.94 10.90 -1.36
CA GLU A 21 -6.66 12.11 -0.60
C GLU A 21 -5.22 12.59 -0.80
N GLU A 22 -4.24 11.68 -0.70
CA GLU A 22 -2.83 12.03 -0.94
C GLU A 22 -2.61 12.55 -2.38
N LEU A 23 -3.20 11.90 -3.38
CA LEU A 23 -3.13 12.34 -4.78
C LEU A 23 -3.77 13.71 -4.99
N THR A 24 -4.91 13.97 -4.33
CA THR A 24 -5.59 15.26 -4.37
C THR A 24 -4.70 16.35 -3.77
N ALA A 25 -4.08 16.08 -2.61
CA ALA A 25 -3.17 17.01 -1.94
C ALA A 25 -1.92 17.33 -2.78
N LEU A 26 -1.45 16.38 -3.60
CA LEU A 26 -0.34 16.60 -4.54
C LEU A 26 -0.75 17.36 -5.82
N GLY A 27 -2.05 17.57 -6.05
CA GLY A 27 -2.58 18.28 -7.21
C GLY A 27 -2.81 17.40 -8.45
N ALA A 28 -3.04 16.10 -8.26
CA ALA A 28 -3.43 15.21 -9.36
C ALA A 28 -4.86 15.53 -9.85
N ASN A 29 -5.11 15.27 -11.14
CA ASN A 29 -6.41 15.49 -11.78
C ASN A 29 -7.14 14.16 -12.02
N ASP A 30 -8.44 14.24 -12.34
CA ASP A 30 -9.30 13.10 -12.74
C ASP A 30 -9.18 11.85 -11.85
N ILE A 31 -9.12 12.06 -10.53
CA ILE A 31 -8.92 11.00 -9.55
C ILE A 31 -10.13 10.06 -9.54
N GLN A 32 -9.89 8.78 -9.79
CA GLN A 32 -10.91 7.74 -9.76
C GLN A 32 -10.45 6.57 -8.90
N ILE A 33 -11.21 6.31 -7.83
CA ILE A 33 -11.00 5.17 -6.95
C ILE A 33 -11.51 3.91 -7.64
N GLY A 34 -10.72 2.86 -7.60
CA GLY A 34 -11.15 1.51 -7.99
C GLY A 34 -10.60 0.49 -7.00
N ARG A 35 -10.62 -0.79 -7.38
CA ARG A 35 -10.23 -1.86 -6.46
C ARG A 35 -8.71 -1.94 -6.35
N ARG A 36 -8.15 -1.67 -5.16
CA ARG A 36 -6.70 -1.69 -4.85
C ARG A 36 -5.87 -0.74 -5.70
N MET A 37 -6.50 0.28 -6.26
CA MET A 37 -5.83 1.26 -7.10
C MET A 37 -6.62 2.57 -7.16
N VAL A 38 -5.92 3.63 -7.53
CA VAL A 38 -6.49 4.92 -7.88
C VAL A 38 -5.89 5.33 -9.23
N SER A 39 -6.74 5.60 -10.22
CA SER A 39 -6.31 6.21 -11.48
C SER A 39 -6.40 7.72 -11.37
N PHE A 40 -5.49 8.41 -12.04
CA PHE A 40 -5.40 9.86 -12.03
C PHE A 40 -4.66 10.35 -13.27
N THR A 41 -4.81 11.63 -13.61
CA THR A 41 -4.08 12.28 -14.69
C THR A 41 -3.10 13.31 -14.15
N GLY A 42 -1.99 13.47 -14.85
CA GLY A 42 -0.94 14.41 -14.48
C GLY A 42 0.15 14.48 -15.54
N ASP A 43 1.07 15.42 -15.40
CA ASP A 43 2.26 15.48 -16.23
C ASP A 43 3.44 14.69 -15.62
N LYS A 44 4.60 14.77 -16.28
CA LYS A 44 5.85 14.17 -15.82
C LYS A 44 6.24 14.58 -14.40
N ARG A 45 6.04 15.86 -14.03
CA ARG A 45 6.33 16.36 -12.68
C ARG A 45 5.44 15.68 -11.66
N MET A 46 4.16 15.50 -11.97
CA MET A 46 3.21 14.78 -11.13
C MET A 46 3.62 13.30 -10.97
N MET A 47 4.08 12.62 -12.03
CA MET A 47 4.57 11.24 -11.92
C MET A 47 5.77 11.11 -10.97
N TYR A 48 6.73 12.04 -11.05
CA TYR A 48 7.88 12.07 -10.14
C TYR A 48 7.44 12.34 -8.70
N LYS A 49 6.57 13.34 -8.48
CA LYS A 49 5.99 13.64 -7.16
C LYS A 49 5.22 12.45 -6.59
N ALA A 50 4.42 11.75 -7.39
CA ALA A 50 3.66 10.59 -6.94
C ALA A 50 4.58 9.48 -6.42
N ASN A 51 5.67 9.19 -7.13
CA ASN A 51 6.65 8.21 -6.66
C ASN A 51 7.41 8.66 -5.40
N PHE A 52 7.71 9.96 -5.30
CA PHE A 52 8.52 10.50 -4.22
C PHE A 52 7.74 10.73 -2.93
N CYS A 53 6.50 11.22 -3.02
CA CYS A 53 5.75 11.73 -1.87
C CYS A 53 4.69 10.75 -1.34
N LEU A 54 4.10 9.88 -2.17
CA LEU A 54 2.98 9.05 -1.73
C LEU A 54 3.40 8.00 -0.71
N ARG A 55 2.68 7.97 0.41
CA ARG A 55 2.92 7.03 1.51
C ARG A 55 2.07 5.78 1.35
N THR A 56 0.87 5.88 0.79
CA THR A 56 -0.03 4.74 0.65
C THR A 56 0.00 4.06 -0.72
N ALA A 57 0.85 4.50 -1.64
CA ALA A 57 1.07 3.82 -2.91
C ALA A 57 2.11 2.70 -2.81
N ILE A 58 1.89 1.62 -3.58
CA ILE A 58 2.80 0.46 -3.71
C ILE A 58 3.62 0.58 -4.99
N ARG A 59 3.01 1.06 -6.08
CA ARG A 59 3.61 1.28 -7.42
C ARG A 59 2.83 2.35 -8.17
N ILE A 60 3.52 3.14 -9.00
CA ILE A 60 2.95 4.09 -9.95
C ILE A 60 3.20 3.58 -11.36
N LEU A 61 2.12 3.30 -12.09
CA LEU A 61 2.15 2.80 -13.45
C LEU A 61 1.72 3.89 -14.43
N LYS A 62 2.40 3.99 -15.57
CA LYS A 62 2.04 4.84 -16.72
C LYS A 62 1.55 3.93 -17.85
N PRO A 63 0.23 3.78 -18.07
CA PRO A 63 -0.30 3.08 -19.22
C PRO A 63 0.26 3.64 -20.53
N ILE A 64 0.72 2.76 -21.41
CA ILE A 64 1.23 3.11 -22.76
C ILE A 64 0.39 2.51 -23.87
N LYS A 65 -0.40 1.46 -23.59
CA LYS A 65 -1.35 0.90 -24.54
C LYS A 65 -2.49 0.19 -23.84
N ASN A 66 -3.72 0.50 -24.26
CA ASN A 66 -4.93 -0.23 -23.92
C ASN A 66 -5.44 -0.94 -25.19
N PHE A 67 -5.78 -2.22 -25.08
CA PHE A 67 -6.27 -3.01 -26.21
C PHE A 67 -7.10 -4.20 -25.74
N THR A 68 -7.85 -4.80 -26.65
CA THR A 68 -8.54 -6.06 -26.40
C THR A 68 -7.78 -7.19 -27.07
N ALA A 69 -7.62 -8.31 -26.38
CA ALA A 69 -7.08 -9.53 -26.94
C ALA A 69 -7.88 -10.74 -26.44
N LYS A 70 -8.19 -11.64 -27.36
CA LYS A 70 -8.88 -12.91 -27.08
C LYS A 70 -7.91 -14.06 -26.92
N ASP A 71 -6.71 -13.96 -27.48
CA ASP A 71 -5.69 -14.99 -27.39
C ASP A 71 -4.28 -14.40 -27.31
N ALA A 72 -3.30 -15.28 -27.16
CA ALA A 72 -1.91 -14.92 -26.99
C ALA A 72 -1.25 -14.31 -28.23
N ASP A 73 -1.77 -14.62 -29.41
CA ASP A 73 -1.23 -14.13 -30.67
C ASP A 73 -1.75 -12.73 -30.96
N GLU A 74 -3.00 -12.42 -30.60
CA GLU A 74 -3.52 -11.05 -30.55
C GLU A 74 -2.72 -10.18 -29.57
N VAL A 75 -2.38 -10.69 -28.37
CA VAL A 75 -1.48 -9.98 -27.44
C VAL A 75 -0.14 -9.73 -28.12
N TYR A 76 0.49 -10.76 -28.69
CA TYR A 76 1.78 -10.61 -29.36
C TYR A 76 1.76 -9.52 -30.44
N ASN A 77 0.77 -9.56 -31.34
CA ASN A 77 0.63 -8.62 -32.44
C ASN A 77 0.42 -7.18 -31.94
N GLN A 78 -0.40 -7.00 -30.90
CA GLN A 78 -0.63 -5.67 -30.30
C GLN A 78 0.63 -5.13 -29.62
N ILE A 79 1.41 -5.97 -28.96
CA ILE A 79 2.66 -5.58 -28.31
C ILE A 79 3.74 -5.26 -29.36
N GLN A 80 3.87 -6.07 -30.41
CA GLN A 80 4.87 -5.86 -31.47
C GLN A 80 4.62 -4.55 -32.24
N ALA A 81 3.36 -4.12 -32.37
CA ALA A 81 3.00 -2.89 -33.08
C ALA A 81 3.35 -1.58 -32.33
N ILE A 82 3.85 -1.65 -31.09
CA ILE A 82 4.27 -0.46 -30.33
C ILE A 82 5.62 0.05 -30.85
N PRO A 83 5.81 1.37 -31.02
CA PRO A 83 7.10 1.95 -31.39
C PRO A 83 8.08 1.90 -30.20
N TRP A 84 8.67 0.73 -29.94
CA TRP A 84 9.44 0.48 -28.72
C TRP A 84 10.67 1.37 -28.52
N GLU A 85 11.22 1.98 -29.57
CA GLU A 85 12.32 2.96 -29.44
C GLU A 85 11.98 4.17 -28.57
N GLU A 86 10.69 4.49 -28.39
CA GLU A 86 10.25 5.57 -27.50
C GLU A 86 10.43 5.22 -26.02
N TYR A 87 10.49 3.92 -25.69
CA TYR A 87 10.43 3.42 -24.31
C TYR A 87 11.66 2.61 -23.90
N LEU A 88 12.28 1.89 -24.83
CA LEU A 88 13.37 0.95 -24.58
C LEU A 88 14.48 1.12 -25.61
N ASP A 89 15.73 1.13 -25.15
CA ASP A 89 16.90 1.06 -26.01
C ASP A 89 17.40 -0.40 -26.12
N VAL A 90 17.96 -0.78 -27.27
CA VAL A 90 18.46 -2.15 -27.50
C VAL A 90 19.58 -2.57 -26.54
N ASN A 91 20.30 -1.61 -25.96
CA ASN A 91 21.36 -1.86 -24.98
C ASN A 91 20.85 -1.91 -23.53
N LYS A 92 19.58 -1.54 -23.29
CA LYS A 92 18.94 -1.61 -21.98
C LYS A 92 18.39 -3.00 -21.70
N THR A 93 18.19 -3.27 -20.42
CA THR A 93 17.54 -4.49 -19.94
C THR A 93 16.09 -4.24 -19.57
N PHE A 94 15.23 -5.23 -19.77
CA PHE A 94 13.82 -5.13 -19.37
C PHE A 94 13.30 -6.36 -18.64
N ALA A 95 12.19 -6.20 -17.94
CA ALA A 95 11.41 -7.29 -17.35
C ALA A 95 9.91 -7.02 -17.50
N ILE A 96 9.11 -8.09 -17.43
CA ILE A 96 7.65 -8.01 -17.54
C ILE A 96 7.03 -8.67 -16.32
N ASP A 97 6.21 -7.92 -15.62
CA ASP A 97 5.29 -8.40 -14.60
C ASP A 97 3.89 -8.54 -15.20
N ALA A 98 3.29 -9.73 -15.10
CA ALA A 98 1.98 -10.00 -15.66
C ALA A 98 0.99 -10.33 -14.55
N VAL A 99 -0.13 -9.61 -14.54
CA VAL A 99 -1.27 -9.85 -13.67
C VAL A 99 -2.45 -10.21 -14.54
N VAL A 100 -3.01 -11.39 -14.32
CA VAL A 100 -4.04 -11.95 -15.21
C VAL A 100 -5.23 -12.43 -14.41
N PHE A 101 -6.40 -11.99 -14.83
CA PHE A 101 -7.71 -12.41 -14.37
C PHE A 101 -8.58 -12.69 -15.60
N SER A 102 -8.50 -13.89 -16.15
CA SER A 102 -9.17 -14.28 -17.39
C SER A 102 -9.40 -15.79 -17.42
N ASP A 103 -10.48 -16.23 -18.05
CA ASP A 103 -10.77 -17.66 -18.26
C ASP A 103 -9.85 -18.28 -19.33
N GLU A 104 -9.40 -17.46 -20.27
CA GLU A 104 -8.56 -17.84 -21.41
C GLU A 104 -7.06 -17.75 -21.07
N PHE A 105 -6.64 -16.59 -20.55
CA PHE A 105 -5.25 -16.40 -20.13
C PHE A 105 -5.05 -16.99 -18.72
N ARG A 106 -4.79 -18.30 -18.63
CA ARG A 106 -4.71 -18.98 -17.32
C ARG A 106 -3.38 -18.85 -16.58
N HIS A 107 -2.32 -18.45 -17.27
CA HIS A 107 -0.96 -18.43 -16.72
C HIS A 107 -0.24 -17.12 -17.03
N SER A 108 -0.02 -16.29 -16.00
CA SER A 108 0.68 -15.00 -16.13
C SER A 108 2.07 -15.13 -16.76
N LYS A 109 2.84 -16.16 -16.39
CA LYS A 109 4.17 -16.42 -16.98
C LYS A 109 4.14 -16.58 -18.50
N PHE A 110 3.09 -17.22 -19.03
CA PHE A 110 2.95 -17.40 -20.47
C PHE A 110 2.69 -16.06 -21.18
N VAL A 111 1.84 -15.21 -20.61
CA VAL A 111 1.63 -13.84 -21.09
C VAL A 111 2.94 -13.05 -21.05
N SER A 112 3.69 -13.11 -19.94
CA SER A 112 5.01 -12.46 -19.84
C SER A 112 5.96 -12.91 -20.95
N TYR A 113 5.99 -14.21 -21.28
CA TYR A 113 6.83 -14.70 -22.38
C TYR A 113 6.39 -14.17 -23.75
N LYS A 114 5.09 -14.12 -24.02
CA LYS A 114 4.56 -13.59 -25.28
C LYS A 114 4.88 -12.11 -25.46
N VAL A 115 4.70 -11.30 -24.41
CA VAL A 115 5.08 -9.87 -24.44
C VAL A 115 6.59 -9.72 -24.66
N LYS A 116 7.39 -10.56 -23.98
CA LYS A 116 8.86 -10.55 -24.12
C LYS A 116 9.30 -10.88 -25.54
N ASP A 117 8.70 -11.90 -26.14
CA ASP A 117 9.03 -12.32 -27.51
C ASP A 117 8.67 -11.21 -28.51
N ALA A 118 7.48 -10.61 -28.40
CA ALA A 118 7.05 -9.50 -29.25
C ALA A 118 8.01 -8.29 -29.21
N ILE A 119 8.50 -7.92 -28.03
CA ILE A 119 9.48 -6.84 -27.87
C ILE A 119 10.82 -7.22 -28.48
N VAL A 120 11.30 -8.45 -28.22
CA VAL A 120 12.58 -8.92 -28.76
C VAL A 120 12.57 -8.96 -30.27
N ASP A 121 11.49 -9.47 -30.86
CA ASP A 121 11.35 -9.61 -32.30
C ASP A 121 11.19 -8.24 -32.97
N TYR A 122 10.49 -7.28 -32.35
CA TYR A 122 10.47 -5.89 -32.80
C TYR A 122 11.88 -5.30 -33.01
N PHE A 123 12.76 -5.40 -32.00
CA PHE A 123 14.13 -4.90 -32.13
C PHE A 123 14.97 -5.72 -33.10
N ARG A 124 14.78 -7.05 -33.13
CA ARG A 124 15.51 -7.93 -34.03
C ARG A 124 15.21 -7.60 -35.49
N ASP A 125 13.94 -7.43 -35.82
CA ASP A 125 13.49 -7.15 -37.19
C ASP A 125 13.96 -5.77 -37.66
N LYS A 126 13.97 -4.78 -36.76
CA LYS A 126 14.33 -3.38 -37.09
C LYS A 126 15.84 -3.11 -37.07
N THR A 127 16.59 -3.78 -36.20
CA THR A 127 18.01 -3.43 -35.92
C THR A 127 18.99 -4.61 -36.04
N GLY A 128 18.49 -5.84 -36.21
CA GLY A 128 19.30 -7.06 -36.18
C GLY A 128 19.82 -7.45 -34.79
N LYS A 129 19.52 -6.66 -33.74
CA LYS A 129 19.94 -6.86 -32.36
C LYS A 129 18.73 -7.06 -31.44
N ARG A 130 18.95 -7.56 -30.23
CA ARG A 130 17.89 -7.73 -29.23
C ARG A 130 18.26 -7.14 -27.88
N PRO A 131 17.31 -6.53 -27.15
CA PRO A 131 17.51 -6.19 -25.75
C PRO A 131 17.61 -7.43 -24.88
N SER A 132 18.26 -7.30 -23.73
CA SER A 132 18.44 -8.40 -22.77
C SER A 132 17.37 -8.37 -21.69
N VAL A 133 16.88 -9.55 -21.28
CA VAL A 133 15.92 -9.64 -20.18
C VAL A 133 16.66 -9.81 -18.87
N ARG A 134 16.34 -8.99 -17.88
CA ARG A 134 16.92 -9.07 -16.53
C ARG A 134 15.82 -8.94 -15.50
N ILE A 135 15.54 -10.02 -14.79
CA ILE A 135 14.47 -10.05 -13.78
C ILE A 135 14.82 -9.17 -12.56
N ASN A 136 16.09 -9.17 -12.14
CA ASN A 136 16.54 -8.43 -10.97
C ASN A 136 17.11 -7.07 -11.37
N ASN A 137 16.48 -5.98 -10.94
CA ASN A 137 16.88 -4.60 -11.26
C ASN A 137 17.01 -4.34 -12.78
N PRO A 138 15.92 -4.51 -13.56
CA PRO A 138 15.89 -4.12 -14.98
C PRO A 138 16.07 -2.61 -15.15
N ASP A 139 16.36 -2.19 -16.38
CA ASP A 139 16.33 -0.77 -16.74
C ASP A 139 14.91 -0.29 -17.03
N VAL A 140 14.09 -1.14 -17.65
CA VAL A 140 12.67 -0.89 -17.89
C VAL A 140 11.83 -2.03 -17.33
N LEU A 141 10.87 -1.73 -16.47
CA LEU A 141 9.91 -2.69 -15.95
C LEU A 141 8.55 -2.42 -16.59
N LEU A 142 7.98 -3.45 -17.22
CA LEU A 142 6.67 -3.40 -17.84
C LEU A 142 5.66 -4.16 -16.97
N ASN A 143 4.46 -3.62 -16.83
CA ASN A 143 3.33 -4.31 -16.22
C ASN A 143 2.28 -4.56 -17.31
N ILE A 144 1.89 -5.82 -17.52
CA ILE A 144 0.71 -6.16 -18.33
C ILE A 144 -0.38 -6.67 -17.41
N HIS A 145 -1.52 -5.97 -17.41
CA HIS A 145 -2.72 -6.37 -16.72
C HIS A 145 -3.75 -6.86 -17.73
N ILE A 146 -4.24 -8.09 -17.55
CA ILE A 146 -5.31 -8.65 -18.38
C ILE A 146 -6.51 -8.95 -17.49
N ALA A 147 -7.60 -8.22 -17.70
CA ALA A 147 -8.89 -8.46 -17.07
C ALA A 147 -9.88 -8.92 -18.15
N GLN A 148 -10.27 -10.19 -18.07
CA GLN A 148 -11.03 -10.89 -19.10
C GLN A 148 -10.31 -10.82 -20.46
N THR A 149 -10.76 -9.94 -21.35
CA THR A 149 -10.15 -9.68 -22.67
C THR A 149 -9.50 -8.30 -22.75
N THR A 150 -9.67 -7.45 -21.74
CA THR A 150 -9.11 -6.09 -21.71
C THR A 150 -7.67 -6.15 -21.20
N CYS A 151 -6.75 -5.67 -22.01
CA CYS A 151 -5.32 -5.65 -21.74
C CYS A 151 -4.83 -4.20 -21.59
N THR A 152 -4.10 -3.94 -20.50
CA THR A 152 -3.41 -2.68 -20.26
C THR A 152 -1.93 -2.96 -20.09
N LEU A 153 -1.11 -2.43 -21.00
CA LEU A 153 0.34 -2.43 -20.89
C LEU A 153 0.79 -1.09 -20.33
N SER A 154 1.59 -1.13 -19.26
CA SER A 154 2.10 0.05 -18.57
C SER A 154 3.59 -0.02 -18.34
N LEU A 155 4.24 1.13 -18.28
CA LEU A 155 5.56 1.28 -17.69
C LEU A 155 5.45 1.42 -16.17
N ASP A 156 6.31 0.74 -15.43
CA ASP A 156 6.43 0.90 -13.99
C ASP A 156 7.48 1.97 -13.67
N SER A 157 7.02 3.10 -13.14
CA SER A 157 7.88 4.23 -12.81
C SER A 157 8.58 4.08 -11.46
N SER A 158 8.08 3.20 -10.58
CA SER A 158 8.58 3.01 -9.22
C SER A 158 9.78 2.06 -9.16
N GLY A 159 9.76 0.98 -9.94
CA GLY A 159 10.79 -0.06 -9.94
C GLY A 159 10.62 -1.04 -8.79
N GLU A 160 11.39 -0.91 -7.71
CA GLU A 160 11.06 -1.63 -6.48
C GLU A 160 9.77 -1.08 -5.89
N SER A 161 8.96 -1.92 -5.23
CA SER A 161 7.74 -1.44 -4.60
C SER A 161 8.03 -0.32 -3.59
N LEU A 162 7.16 0.68 -3.58
CA LEU A 162 7.31 1.90 -2.81
C LEU A 162 7.37 1.64 -1.30
N HIS A 163 6.75 0.58 -0.77
CA HIS A 163 6.87 0.23 0.66
C HIS A 163 8.31 0.09 1.14
N ARG A 164 9.24 -0.33 0.25
CA ARG A 164 10.67 -0.32 0.55
C ARG A 164 11.19 1.11 0.53
N ARG A 165 11.02 1.83 1.64
CA ARG A 165 11.46 3.23 1.77
C ARG A 165 12.98 3.33 1.70
N GLY A 166 13.68 2.40 2.37
CA GLY A 166 15.14 2.37 2.44
C GLY A 166 15.70 2.65 3.82
N TYR A 167 14.88 3.13 4.77
CA TYR A 167 15.30 3.30 6.17
C TYR A 167 15.41 1.96 6.92
N ARG A 168 14.61 0.96 6.57
CA ARG A 168 14.61 -0.36 7.25
C ARG A 168 15.92 -1.09 6.98
N GLN A 169 16.79 -1.14 7.99
CA GLN A 169 18.06 -1.88 7.95
C GLN A 169 17.85 -3.34 8.37
N GLU A 170 17.02 -3.55 9.38
CA GLU A 170 16.73 -4.85 9.97
C GLU A 170 15.23 -5.04 10.19
N ALA A 171 14.81 -6.30 10.26
CA ALA A 171 13.41 -6.67 10.46
C ALA A 171 13.30 -7.80 11.49
N VAL A 172 12.25 -7.70 12.30
CA VAL A 172 11.72 -8.84 13.06
C VAL A 172 11.01 -9.81 12.13
N GLU A 173 10.58 -10.96 12.65
CA GLU A 173 9.76 -11.89 11.87
C GLU A 173 8.44 -11.21 11.46
N ALA A 174 8.14 -11.24 10.15
CA ALA A 174 6.92 -10.69 9.55
C ALA A 174 6.59 -9.23 9.93
N PRO A 175 7.46 -8.25 9.60
CA PRO A 175 7.22 -6.86 9.93
C PRO A 175 5.97 -6.31 9.20
N LEU A 176 5.27 -5.38 9.84
CA LEU A 176 4.21 -4.62 9.19
C LEU A 176 4.76 -3.88 7.97
N ASN A 177 4.03 -3.93 6.86
CA ASN A 177 4.38 -3.20 5.64
C ASN A 177 4.25 -1.68 5.86
N GLU A 178 5.23 -0.91 5.39
CA GLU A 178 5.31 0.55 5.55
C GLU A 178 4.11 1.28 4.95
N VAL A 179 3.61 0.83 3.79
CA VAL A 179 2.42 1.40 3.14
C VAL A 179 1.18 1.17 4.00
N LEU A 180 1.06 -0.02 4.60
CA LEU A 180 -0.05 -0.35 5.48
C LEU A 180 0.03 0.44 6.79
N ALA A 181 1.23 0.56 7.38
CA ALA A 181 1.46 1.35 8.59
C ALA A 181 1.09 2.83 8.37
N ALA A 182 1.58 3.44 7.29
CA ALA A 182 1.22 4.81 6.93
C ALA A 182 -0.29 4.96 6.68
N GLY A 183 -0.90 4.00 5.97
CA GLY A 183 -2.35 3.97 5.75
C GLY A 183 -3.14 3.91 7.05
N MET A 184 -2.78 3.02 7.97
CA MET A 184 -3.41 2.91 9.29
C MET A 184 -3.34 4.22 10.07
N ILE A 185 -2.17 4.88 10.08
CA ILE A 185 -2.00 6.18 10.76
C ILE A 185 -2.89 7.24 10.11
N LEU A 186 -2.84 7.37 8.79
CA LEU A 186 -3.60 8.38 8.07
C LEU A 186 -5.13 8.21 8.22
N MET A 187 -5.60 6.95 8.29
CA MET A 187 -7.02 6.59 8.52
C MET A 187 -7.56 7.09 9.86
N THR A 188 -6.72 7.23 10.87
CA THR A 188 -7.15 7.76 12.18
C THR A 188 -7.44 9.25 12.14
N GLY A 189 -7.03 9.95 11.07
CA GLY A 189 -7.04 11.41 11.01
C GLY A 189 -5.82 12.07 11.67
N TRP A 190 -5.00 11.32 12.42
CA TRP A 190 -3.79 11.87 13.04
C TRP A 190 -2.79 12.34 11.99
N ARG A 191 -2.29 13.57 12.14
CA ARG A 191 -1.18 14.16 11.38
C ARG A 191 -0.16 14.83 12.29
N GLY A 192 -0.13 14.51 13.59
CA GLY A 192 0.86 15.02 14.54
C GLY A 192 0.32 16.08 15.51
N GLU A 193 -1.00 16.14 15.71
CA GLU A 193 -1.67 17.09 16.61
C GLU A 193 -1.60 16.69 18.09
N CYS A 194 -1.16 15.45 18.38
CA CYS A 194 -0.96 14.93 19.74
C CYS A 194 0.07 13.81 19.75
N ASP A 195 0.38 13.28 20.94
CA ASP A 195 1.29 12.15 21.10
C ASP A 195 0.70 10.87 20.46
N LEU A 196 1.55 10.07 19.82
CA LEU A 196 1.17 8.77 19.26
C LEU A 196 1.91 7.64 19.98
N ILE A 197 1.20 6.58 20.32
CA ILE A 197 1.73 5.47 21.09
C ILE A 197 1.52 4.15 20.35
N ASP A 198 2.59 3.40 20.15
CA ASP A 198 2.54 1.99 19.77
C ASP A 198 3.11 1.12 20.91
N PRO A 199 2.25 0.48 21.73
CA PRO A 199 2.68 -0.31 22.87
C PRO A 199 3.31 -1.68 22.54
N MET A 200 3.29 -2.09 21.28
CA MET A 200 3.86 -3.36 20.79
C MET A 200 4.53 -3.12 19.43
N CYS A 201 5.50 -2.21 19.42
CA CYS A 201 6.00 -1.60 18.20
C CYS A 201 6.90 -2.49 17.33
N GLY A 202 7.36 -3.63 17.84
CA GLY A 202 8.24 -4.55 17.13
C GLY A 202 9.46 -3.81 16.56
N SER A 203 9.65 -3.90 15.25
CA SER A 203 10.75 -3.21 14.53
C SER A 203 10.57 -1.68 14.35
N GLY A 204 9.56 -1.07 14.97
CA GLY A 204 9.35 0.38 14.95
C GLY A 204 8.69 0.94 13.68
N THR A 205 7.99 0.11 12.88
CA THR A 205 7.41 0.59 11.60
C THR A 205 6.38 1.70 11.81
N ILE A 206 5.40 1.51 12.72
CA ILE A 206 4.37 2.52 13.02
C ILE A 206 5.03 3.79 13.58
N PRO A 207 5.92 3.73 14.60
CA PRO A 207 6.62 4.92 15.07
C PRO A 207 7.37 5.70 13.99
N VAL A 208 8.10 5.02 13.09
CA VAL A 208 8.85 5.69 12.02
C VAL A 208 7.88 6.36 11.04
N GLU A 209 6.89 5.65 10.51
CA GLU A 209 5.93 6.24 9.55
C GLU A 209 5.14 7.40 10.19
N ALA A 210 4.80 7.30 11.48
CA ALA A 210 4.17 8.38 12.23
C ALA A 210 5.06 9.64 12.27
N ALA A 211 6.35 9.49 12.55
CA ALA A 211 7.28 10.62 12.58
C ALA A 211 7.42 11.26 11.18
N LEU A 212 7.49 10.44 10.13
CA LEU A 212 7.56 10.93 8.75
C LEU A 212 6.29 11.67 8.34
N ILE A 213 5.11 11.21 8.77
CA ILE A 213 3.82 11.89 8.54
C ILE A 213 3.77 13.22 9.31
N ALA A 214 4.09 13.19 10.60
CA ALA A 214 4.03 14.37 11.46
C ALA A 214 4.93 15.50 10.95
N LYS A 215 6.15 15.16 10.53
CA LYS A 215 7.13 16.12 9.98
C LYS A 215 6.96 16.39 8.49
N ASN A 216 6.02 15.70 7.86
CA ASN A 216 5.78 15.72 6.43
C ASN A 216 7.03 15.41 5.56
N ILE A 217 7.90 14.53 6.05
CA ILE A 217 9.08 14.05 5.31
C ILE A 217 8.61 13.06 4.24
N ALA A 218 9.00 13.30 2.98
CA ALA A 218 8.60 12.46 1.87
C ALA A 218 9.27 11.06 1.97
N PRO A 219 8.50 9.96 1.83
CA PRO A 219 9.04 8.59 1.95
C PRO A 219 10.10 8.25 0.88
N GLY A 220 10.08 8.95 -0.25
CA GLY A 220 11.02 8.78 -1.35
C GLY A 220 12.44 9.22 -1.05
N VAL A 221 12.67 10.06 -0.03
CA VAL A 221 14.01 10.58 0.34
C VAL A 221 15.00 9.46 0.68
N PHE A 222 14.49 8.35 1.25
CA PHE A 222 15.31 7.22 1.70
C PHE A 222 15.66 6.24 0.57
N ARG A 223 15.04 6.37 -0.61
CA ARG A 223 15.19 5.42 -1.71
C ARG A 223 16.48 5.70 -2.46
N LYS A 224 17.14 4.63 -2.91
CA LYS A 224 18.35 4.73 -3.75
C LYS A 224 18.07 5.21 -5.17
N GLY A 225 16.82 5.09 -5.62
CA GLY A 225 16.36 5.55 -6.93
C GLY A 225 15.01 4.93 -7.31
N PHE A 226 14.49 5.40 -8.43
CA PHE A 226 13.25 4.97 -9.05
C PHE A 226 13.48 4.46 -10.47
N ALA A 227 12.53 3.68 -11.01
CA ALA A 227 12.69 3.13 -12.36
C ALA A 227 12.63 4.20 -13.45
N PHE A 228 11.86 5.28 -13.24
CA PHE A 228 11.77 6.37 -14.21
C PHE A 228 13.11 7.06 -14.47
N GLU A 229 14.08 7.00 -13.54
CA GLU A 229 15.42 7.60 -13.70
C GLU A 229 16.23 6.94 -14.83
N LYS A 230 15.81 5.75 -15.25
CA LYS A 230 16.43 5.00 -16.35
C LYS A 230 15.66 5.14 -17.67
N TRP A 231 14.55 5.89 -17.70
CA TRP A 231 13.76 6.06 -18.93
C TRP A 231 14.48 6.95 -19.94
N VAL A 232 14.08 6.88 -21.21
CA VAL A 232 14.72 7.65 -22.30
C VAL A 232 14.53 9.15 -22.10
N ASP A 233 13.37 9.55 -21.55
CA ASP A 233 12.94 10.92 -21.38
C ASP A 233 13.08 11.42 -19.93
N PHE A 234 13.96 10.79 -19.13
CA PHE A 234 14.19 11.22 -17.75
C PHE A 234 14.72 12.65 -17.68
N ASP A 235 14.03 13.49 -16.90
CA ASP A 235 14.41 14.87 -16.63
C ASP A 235 15.07 14.95 -15.24
N ALA A 236 16.40 14.95 -15.24
CA ALA A 236 17.20 14.94 -14.01
C ALA A 236 16.99 16.22 -13.20
N ASP A 237 17.03 17.38 -13.85
CA ASP A 237 16.91 18.70 -13.21
C ASP A 237 15.53 18.84 -12.54
N MET A 238 14.45 18.45 -13.22
CA MET A 238 13.10 18.44 -12.64
C MET A 238 13.01 17.53 -11.42
N PHE A 239 13.63 16.36 -11.46
CA PHE A 239 13.61 15.45 -10.31
C PHE A 239 14.52 15.94 -9.17
N ASP A 240 15.63 16.62 -9.49
CA ASP A 240 16.50 17.29 -8.51
C ASP A 240 15.73 18.40 -7.77
N GLU A 241 14.91 19.19 -8.47
CA GLU A 241 14.01 20.16 -7.81
C GLU A 241 13.06 19.48 -6.82
N ILE A 242 12.42 18.37 -7.22
CA ILE A 242 11.48 17.64 -6.36
C ILE A 242 12.20 17.01 -5.16
N TYR A 243 13.38 16.43 -5.39
CA TYR A 243 14.15 15.77 -4.34
C TYR A 243 14.62 16.76 -3.27
N ASN A 244 15.04 17.96 -3.68
CA ASN A 244 15.57 18.98 -2.79
C ASN A 244 14.49 19.92 -2.21
N ASP A 245 13.23 19.79 -2.63
CA ASP A 245 12.12 20.54 -2.05
C ASP A 245 11.75 19.99 -0.67
N ASP A 246 12.14 20.71 0.38
CA ASP A 246 11.78 20.48 1.78
C ASP A 246 10.78 21.54 2.29
N SER A 247 10.24 22.38 1.40
CA SER A 247 9.37 23.50 1.78
C SER A 247 8.08 23.09 2.50
N GLN A 248 7.69 21.82 2.36
CA GLN A 248 6.51 21.24 3.00
C GLN A 248 6.84 20.49 4.30
N GLU A 249 8.13 20.32 4.64
CA GLU A 249 8.51 19.75 5.93
C GLU A 249 8.15 20.72 7.07
N ARG A 250 7.87 20.15 8.24
CA ARG A 250 7.45 20.91 9.42
C ARG A 250 8.01 20.33 10.71
N GLU A 251 8.05 21.17 11.73
CA GLU A 251 8.39 20.75 13.08
C GLU A 251 7.26 19.92 13.70
N PHE A 252 7.64 18.99 14.57
CA PHE A 252 6.72 18.15 15.33
C PHE A 252 6.94 18.41 16.82
N ALA A 253 5.95 19.03 17.46
CA ALA A 253 6.04 19.48 18.86
C ALA A 253 5.77 18.37 19.89
N HIS A 254 5.16 17.26 19.45
CA HIS A 254 4.74 16.15 20.28
C HIS A 254 5.77 15.01 20.27
N LYS A 255 5.43 13.89 20.90
CA LYS A 255 6.27 12.68 20.93
C LYS A 255 5.54 11.47 20.42
N ILE A 256 6.33 10.58 19.82
CA ILE A 256 5.90 9.24 19.47
C ILE A 256 6.55 8.27 20.44
N TYR A 257 5.77 7.39 21.05
CA TYR A 257 6.27 6.40 21.98
C TYR A 257 6.13 5.00 21.39
N GLY A 258 7.23 4.26 21.33
CA GLY A 258 7.25 2.85 20.94
C GLY A 258 7.64 1.98 22.13
N TYR A 259 6.81 1.00 22.47
CA TYR A 259 7.11 0.02 23.50
C TYR A 259 7.14 -1.37 22.90
N ASP A 260 8.04 -2.21 23.40
CA ASP A 260 8.02 -3.65 23.12
C ASP A 260 8.63 -4.38 24.32
N ASN A 261 8.26 -5.64 24.53
CA ASN A 261 8.82 -6.46 25.60
C ASN A 261 10.05 -7.27 25.14
N ASN A 262 10.32 -7.29 23.84
CA ASN A 262 11.42 -8.02 23.22
C ASN A 262 12.64 -7.10 23.04
N PRO A 263 13.76 -7.35 23.74
CA PRO A 263 14.99 -6.56 23.61
C PRO A 263 15.51 -6.47 22.18
N LYS A 264 15.42 -7.58 21.43
CA LYS A 264 15.87 -7.65 20.03
C LYS A 264 15.02 -6.78 19.11
N ALA A 265 13.71 -6.76 19.32
CA ALA A 265 12.81 -5.92 18.53
C ALA A 265 13.10 -4.43 18.78
N ASN A 266 13.34 -4.06 20.05
CA ASN A 266 13.69 -2.71 20.44
C ASN A 266 15.04 -2.23 19.85
N GLU A 267 16.05 -3.10 19.83
CA GLU A 267 17.34 -2.84 19.16
C GLU A 267 17.16 -2.58 17.65
N ILE A 268 16.40 -3.45 16.96
CA ILE A 268 16.07 -3.29 15.54
C ILE A 268 15.31 -1.97 15.30
N ALA A 269 14.34 -1.64 16.16
CA ALA A 269 13.60 -0.38 16.08
C ALA A 269 14.52 0.82 16.24
N THR A 270 15.49 0.76 17.16
CA THR A 270 16.49 1.80 17.37
C THR A 270 17.32 2.04 16.11
N HIS A 271 17.81 0.98 15.45
CA HIS A 271 18.54 1.09 14.19
C HIS A 271 17.69 1.70 13.07
N ASN A 272 16.44 1.25 12.91
CA ASN A 272 15.53 1.77 11.89
C ASN A 272 15.17 3.25 12.12
N ILE A 273 14.95 3.65 13.37
CA ILE A 273 14.65 5.04 13.76
C ILE A 273 15.85 5.96 13.52
N LYS A 274 17.07 5.50 13.86
CA LYS A 274 18.31 6.22 13.56
C LYS A 274 18.50 6.37 12.05
N ALA A 275 18.29 5.30 11.28
CA ALA A 275 18.40 5.32 9.82
C ALA A 275 17.34 6.22 9.14
N ALA A 276 16.17 6.39 9.76
CA ALA A 276 15.13 7.30 9.30
C ALA A 276 15.36 8.77 9.72
N GLY A 277 16.35 9.06 10.57
CA GLY A 277 16.68 10.43 10.99
C GLY A 277 15.70 11.06 12.00
N VAL A 278 14.83 10.26 12.61
CA VAL A 278 13.71 10.72 13.48
C VAL A 278 13.89 10.36 14.96
N SER A 279 15.12 10.09 15.39
CA SER A 279 15.42 9.71 16.78
C SER A 279 15.04 10.75 17.83
N LYS A 280 14.94 12.03 17.46
CA LYS A 280 14.53 13.10 18.39
C LYS A 280 13.03 13.09 18.66
N ASP A 281 12.26 12.52 17.75
CA ASP A 281 10.79 12.56 17.73
C ASP A 281 10.19 11.31 18.40
N ILE A 282 10.97 10.22 18.47
CA ILE A 282 10.53 8.91 18.94
C ILE A 282 11.25 8.51 20.24
N VAL A 283 10.48 8.13 21.25
CA VAL A 283 10.95 7.57 22.51
C VAL A 283 10.66 6.07 22.54
N LEU A 284 11.71 5.25 22.47
CA LEU A 284 11.59 3.80 22.62
C LEU A 284 11.81 3.36 24.06
N LYS A 285 11.01 2.39 24.53
CA LYS A 285 11.16 1.79 25.87
C LYS A 285 10.96 0.27 25.81
N LEU A 286 11.83 -0.46 26.50
CA LEU A 286 11.66 -1.90 26.71
C LEU A 286 10.66 -2.09 27.85
N GLN A 287 9.39 -2.28 27.51
CA GLN A 287 8.29 -2.35 28.48
C GLN A 287 7.16 -3.23 27.93
N PRO A 288 6.64 -4.17 28.73
CA PRO A 288 5.44 -4.91 28.39
C PRO A 288 4.19 -4.03 28.51
N PHE A 289 3.18 -4.24 27.66
CA PHE A 289 1.96 -3.44 27.67
C PHE A 289 1.18 -3.51 29.00
N GLN A 290 1.36 -4.59 29.77
CA GLN A 290 0.82 -4.74 31.12
C GLN A 290 1.20 -3.58 32.06
N GLN A 291 2.38 -2.97 31.84
CA GLN A 291 2.90 -1.85 32.63
C GLN A 291 2.58 -0.49 32.01
N PHE A 292 1.75 -0.42 30.96
CA PHE A 292 1.41 0.81 30.28
C PHE A 292 0.65 1.79 31.19
N GLU A 293 1.23 2.94 31.51
CA GLU A 293 0.61 3.95 32.36
C GLU A 293 -0.18 4.98 31.53
N GLN A 294 -1.12 5.66 32.18
CA GLN A 294 -1.92 6.69 31.53
C GLN A 294 -1.04 7.86 31.09
N PRO A 295 -1.10 8.27 29.81
CA PRO A 295 -0.36 9.44 29.35
C PRO A 295 -0.89 10.70 30.05
N GLN A 296 0.01 11.64 30.32
CA GLN A 296 -0.34 12.93 30.92
C GLN A 296 -1.11 13.82 29.92
N GLU A 297 -0.70 13.74 28.65
CA GLU A 297 -1.28 14.50 27.55
C GLU A 297 -2.21 13.64 26.71
N LYS A 298 -3.11 14.29 25.96
CA LYS A 298 -3.96 13.62 24.97
C LYS A 298 -3.08 12.83 23.99
N SER A 299 -3.45 11.58 23.75
CA SER A 299 -2.67 10.65 22.94
C SER A 299 -3.57 9.74 22.11
N ILE A 300 -3.02 9.17 21.04
CA ILE A 300 -3.66 8.09 20.28
C ILE A 300 -2.82 6.82 20.39
N ILE A 301 -3.47 5.67 20.60
CA ILE A 301 -2.81 4.37 20.42
C ILE A 301 -3.09 3.85 19.03
N ILE A 302 -2.04 3.45 18.30
CA ILE A 302 -2.14 2.67 17.08
C ILE A 302 -1.21 1.47 17.21
N THR A 303 -1.75 0.26 17.14
CA THR A 303 -0.94 -0.93 17.37
C THR A 303 -1.34 -2.11 16.51
N ASN A 304 -0.35 -2.95 16.25
CA ASN A 304 -0.48 -4.22 15.56
C ASN A 304 0.01 -5.34 16.50
N PRO A 305 -0.82 -5.78 17.47
CA PRO A 305 -0.42 -6.81 18.42
C PRO A 305 -0.10 -8.13 17.71
N PRO A 306 0.67 -9.03 18.34
CA PRO A 306 0.84 -10.39 17.86
C PRO A 306 -0.51 -11.07 17.58
N TYR A 307 -0.56 -11.86 16.52
CA TYR A 307 -1.71 -12.71 16.22
C TYR A 307 -1.24 -14.03 15.59
N GLY A 308 -1.89 -15.13 16.02
CA GLY A 308 -1.35 -16.48 16.16
C GLY A 308 -0.84 -17.25 14.94
N GLU A 309 -0.76 -16.66 13.75
CA GLU A 309 -0.07 -17.27 12.60
C GLU A 309 1.36 -16.76 12.39
N ARG A 310 1.71 -15.58 12.94
CA ARG A 310 3.02 -14.94 12.67
C ARG A 310 3.97 -14.96 13.85
N ILE A 311 3.42 -14.91 15.07
CA ILE A 311 4.16 -15.01 16.33
C ILE A 311 3.24 -15.78 17.28
N SER A 312 3.65 -16.99 17.69
CA SER A 312 2.89 -17.79 18.64
C SER A 312 3.10 -17.25 20.06
N THR A 313 2.15 -16.49 20.58
CA THR A 313 2.05 -16.29 22.03
C THR A 313 1.31 -17.48 22.62
N ASN A 314 1.86 -18.09 23.68
CA ASN A 314 1.23 -19.24 24.34
C ASN A 314 -0.20 -18.95 24.85
N ASP A 315 -0.52 -17.68 25.08
CA ASP A 315 -1.85 -17.20 25.47
C ASP A 315 -2.24 -15.94 24.67
N LEU A 316 -2.65 -16.15 23.41
CA LEU A 316 -3.10 -15.07 22.54
C LEU A 316 -4.38 -14.39 23.05
N LEU A 317 -5.35 -15.16 23.53
CA LEU A 317 -6.62 -14.62 24.00
C LEU A 317 -6.45 -13.80 25.28
N GLY A 318 -5.65 -14.28 26.24
CA GLY A 318 -5.31 -13.52 27.44
C GLY A 318 -4.54 -12.23 27.14
N LEU A 319 -3.72 -12.19 26.09
CA LEU A 319 -3.08 -10.95 25.64
C LEU A 319 -4.14 -9.90 25.23
N TYR A 320 -5.14 -10.28 24.44
CA TYR A 320 -6.18 -9.35 24.00
C TYR A 320 -7.14 -8.94 25.13
N GLN A 321 -7.40 -9.84 26.08
CA GLN A 321 -8.10 -9.49 27.31
C GLN A 321 -7.33 -8.41 28.09
N MET A 322 -6.04 -8.62 28.31
CA MET A 322 -5.17 -7.66 28.97
C MET A 322 -5.11 -6.33 28.22
N ILE A 323 -5.13 -6.34 26.88
CA ILE A 323 -5.19 -5.12 26.08
C ILE A 323 -6.45 -4.32 26.43
N GLY A 324 -7.60 -4.98 26.44
CA GLY A 324 -8.88 -4.35 26.82
C GLY A 324 -8.87 -3.78 28.23
N GLU A 325 -8.36 -4.53 29.20
CA GLU A 325 -8.22 -4.08 30.59
C GLU A 325 -7.32 -2.84 30.72
N ARG A 326 -6.14 -2.84 30.09
CA ARG A 326 -5.24 -1.68 30.12
C ARG A 326 -5.84 -0.45 29.44
N LEU A 327 -6.48 -0.61 28.29
CA LEU A 327 -7.16 0.50 27.61
C LEU A 327 -8.21 1.11 28.53
N LYS A 328 -9.07 0.29 29.13
CA LYS A 328 -10.14 0.75 30.02
C LYS A 328 -9.62 1.47 31.29
N HIS A 329 -8.51 1.02 31.86
CA HIS A 329 -8.02 1.54 33.14
C HIS A 329 -6.94 2.61 33.04
N ALA A 330 -6.19 2.65 31.94
CA ALA A 330 -5.02 3.50 31.78
C ALA A 330 -5.01 4.27 30.45
N PHE A 331 -6.11 4.31 29.71
CA PHE A 331 -6.18 5.08 28.47
C PHE A 331 -7.49 5.84 28.31
N VAL A 332 -8.15 6.15 29.43
CA VAL A 332 -9.40 6.91 29.48
C VAL A 332 -9.21 8.32 28.92
N GLY A 333 -10.19 8.81 28.17
CA GLY A 333 -10.19 10.12 27.50
C GLY A 333 -9.48 10.13 26.15
N ASN A 334 -9.04 8.97 25.66
CA ASN A 334 -8.24 8.85 24.44
C ASN A 334 -8.86 7.82 23.47
N GLU A 335 -8.30 7.75 22.26
CA GLU A 335 -8.72 6.79 21.24
C GLU A 335 -7.62 5.78 20.89
N ALA A 336 -8.00 4.51 20.78
CA ALA A 336 -7.10 3.43 20.46
C ALA A 336 -7.55 2.69 19.19
N TRP A 337 -6.59 2.34 18.36
CA TRP A 337 -6.79 1.59 17.14
C TRP A 337 -5.96 0.31 17.15
N VAL A 338 -6.64 -0.82 16.96
CA VAL A 338 -6.02 -2.15 17.07
C VAL A 338 -6.25 -2.95 15.79
N LEU A 339 -5.16 -3.42 15.18
CA LEU A 339 -5.20 -4.33 14.04
C LEU A 339 -5.20 -5.79 14.53
N SER A 340 -6.11 -6.62 14.04
CA SER A 340 -6.08 -8.08 14.25
C SER A 340 -6.85 -8.79 13.14
N TYR A 341 -6.70 -10.11 13.03
CA TYR A 341 -7.41 -10.91 12.02
C TYR A 341 -8.51 -11.80 12.58
N ARG A 342 -8.49 -12.08 13.90
CA ARG A 342 -9.41 -13.01 14.54
C ARG A 342 -10.50 -12.27 15.27
N GLU A 343 -11.75 -12.59 14.95
CA GLU A 343 -12.90 -12.08 15.68
C GLU A 343 -12.80 -12.42 17.18
N GLU A 344 -12.33 -13.63 17.51
CA GLU A 344 -12.22 -14.06 18.91
C GLU A 344 -11.22 -13.21 19.69
N CYS A 345 -10.17 -12.69 19.04
CA CYS A 345 -9.23 -11.77 19.68
C CYS A 345 -9.90 -10.43 20.01
N PHE A 346 -10.74 -9.91 19.12
CA PHE A 346 -11.48 -8.68 19.41
C PHE A 346 -12.55 -8.89 20.48
N ASP A 347 -13.17 -10.07 20.56
CA ASP A 347 -14.14 -10.38 21.61
C ASP A 347 -13.50 -10.32 23.00
N GLN A 348 -12.23 -10.76 23.12
CA GLN A 348 -11.50 -10.70 24.39
C GLN A 348 -11.18 -9.27 24.83
N ILE A 349 -11.03 -8.30 23.91
CA ILE A 349 -10.82 -6.89 24.29
C ILE A 349 -11.98 -6.39 25.17
N GLY A 350 -13.19 -6.93 25.02
CA GLY A 350 -14.32 -6.60 25.90
C GLY A 350 -14.82 -5.16 25.79
N LEU A 351 -14.32 -4.40 24.80
CA LEU A 351 -14.75 -3.04 24.47
C LEU A 351 -15.51 -3.05 23.14
N LYS A 352 -16.50 -2.17 23.02
CA LYS A 352 -17.25 -2.02 21.78
C LYS A 352 -16.47 -1.11 20.82
N ALA A 353 -16.13 -1.62 19.65
CA ALA A 353 -15.52 -0.80 18.60
C ALA A 353 -16.51 0.25 18.08
N SER A 354 -16.04 1.50 17.94
CA SER A 354 -16.81 2.60 17.32
C SER A 354 -16.72 2.56 15.79
N GLN A 355 -15.61 2.06 15.25
CA GLN A 355 -15.40 1.85 13.82
C GLN A 355 -14.67 0.53 13.56
N LYS A 356 -14.96 -0.12 12.43
CA LYS A 356 -14.28 -1.32 11.96
C LYS A 356 -13.92 -1.14 10.48
N VAL A 357 -12.65 -1.25 10.15
CA VAL A 357 -12.15 -1.09 8.78
C VAL A 357 -11.52 -2.40 8.32
N PRO A 358 -12.01 -3.05 7.25
CA PRO A 358 -11.39 -4.24 6.69
C PRO A 358 -10.09 -3.85 5.97
N LEU A 359 -8.98 -4.50 6.34
CA LEU A 359 -7.65 -4.29 5.77
C LEU A 359 -7.01 -5.63 5.39
N PHE A 360 -5.89 -5.58 4.69
CA PHE A 360 -5.09 -6.78 4.39
C PHE A 360 -3.65 -6.58 4.85
N ASN A 361 -3.19 -7.44 5.76
CA ASN A 361 -1.78 -7.52 6.10
C ASN A 361 -1.14 -8.69 5.34
N GLY A 362 -0.56 -8.41 4.17
CA GLY A 362 -0.12 -9.48 3.26
C GLY A 362 -1.31 -10.29 2.73
N PRO A 363 -1.30 -11.63 2.82
CA PRO A 363 -2.44 -12.45 2.39
C PRO A 363 -3.56 -12.53 3.44
N LEU A 364 -3.33 -12.04 4.66
CA LEU A 364 -4.30 -12.14 5.76
C LEU A 364 -5.31 -11.00 5.68
N GLU A 365 -6.58 -11.35 5.66
CA GLU A 365 -7.69 -10.41 5.87
C GLU A 365 -7.73 -10.05 7.36
N CYS A 366 -7.68 -8.76 7.65
CA CYS A 366 -7.64 -8.21 9.00
C CYS A 366 -8.73 -7.16 9.17
N GLU A 367 -9.03 -6.82 10.41
CA GLU A 367 -9.81 -5.64 10.74
C GLU A 367 -8.95 -4.68 11.56
N PHE A 368 -9.12 -3.39 11.31
CA PHE A 368 -8.56 -2.31 12.10
C PHE A 368 -9.72 -1.62 12.81
N ARG A 369 -9.76 -1.78 14.14
CA ARG A 369 -10.91 -1.34 14.94
C ARG A 369 -10.54 -0.14 15.80
N LYS A 370 -11.40 0.88 15.77
CA LYS A 370 -11.34 2.07 16.65
C LYS A 370 -12.07 1.79 17.94
N TYR A 371 -11.49 2.22 19.05
CA TYR A 371 -12.07 2.21 20.39
C TYR A 371 -11.96 3.60 20.99
N GLU A 372 -13.10 4.21 21.29
CA GLU A 372 -13.18 5.43 22.10
C GLU A 372 -13.23 5.03 23.56
N ILE A 373 -12.25 5.48 24.34
CA ILE A 373 -12.12 5.10 25.75
C ILE A 373 -12.60 6.28 26.60
N PHE A 374 -13.72 6.10 27.30
CA PHE A 374 -14.32 7.12 28.16
C PHE A 374 -14.73 6.50 29.50
N ASP A 375 -14.89 7.36 30.51
CA ASP A 375 -15.46 6.95 31.80
C ASP A 375 -17.00 6.99 31.74
N GLY A 376 -17.66 6.06 32.43
CA GLY A 376 -19.13 6.00 32.48
C GLY A 376 -19.84 5.34 31.28
N LYS A 377 -21.10 5.71 31.01
CA LYS A 377 -21.92 5.09 29.94
C LYS A 377 -21.74 5.84 28.61
N TYR A 378 -21.62 5.10 27.50
CA TYR A 378 -21.45 5.65 26.15
C TYR A 378 -22.44 6.77 25.76
N LYS A 379 -23.70 6.66 26.21
CA LYS A 379 -24.74 7.68 25.94
C LYS A 379 -24.46 9.02 26.62
N GLU A 380 -23.83 9.00 27.79
CA GLU A 380 -23.50 10.20 28.56
C GLU A 380 -22.28 10.88 27.92
N PHE A 381 -21.27 10.11 27.50
CA PHE A 381 -20.10 10.60 26.77
C PHE A 381 -20.47 11.31 25.46
N LYS A 382 -21.27 10.67 24.59
CA LYS A 382 -21.74 11.28 23.33
C LYS A 382 -22.48 12.60 23.53
N SER A 383 -23.28 12.71 24.59
CA SER A 383 -24.01 13.94 24.89
C SER A 383 -23.11 15.09 25.39
N GLN A 384 -21.94 14.76 25.93
CA GLN A 384 -20.93 15.73 26.37
C GLN A 384 -20.12 16.24 25.18
N GLU A 385 -19.66 15.36 24.27
CA GLU A 385 -18.96 15.76 23.04
C GLU A 385 -19.83 16.66 22.14
N GLU A 386 -21.10 16.28 21.89
CA GLU A 386 -22.03 17.11 21.10
C GLU A 386 -22.35 18.46 21.79
N GLY A 387 -22.13 18.56 23.10
CA GLY A 387 -22.27 19.80 23.88
C GLY A 387 -21.00 20.66 23.87
N GLU A 388 -19.82 20.06 23.75
CA GLU A 388 -18.52 20.74 23.64
C GLU A 388 -18.30 21.27 22.22
N GLU A 389 -18.59 20.50 21.17
CA GLU A 389 -18.53 20.97 19.77
C GLU A 389 -19.45 22.17 19.52
N LYS A 390 -20.63 22.20 20.17
CA LYS A 390 -21.55 23.35 20.10
C LYS A 390 -21.03 24.58 20.84
N LYS A 391 -20.27 24.40 21.93
CA LYS A 391 -19.68 25.51 22.68
C LYS A 391 -18.46 26.08 21.97
N GLU A 392 -17.64 25.26 21.31
CA GLU A 392 -16.54 25.71 20.47
C GLU A 392 -17.06 26.47 19.24
N ALA A 393 -18.14 25.99 18.61
CA ALA A 393 -18.80 26.69 17.51
C ALA A 393 -19.47 28.02 17.91
N GLU A 394 -19.86 28.20 19.18
CA GLU A 394 -20.42 29.45 19.71
C GLU A 394 -19.33 30.44 20.18
N GLY A 395 -18.09 29.99 20.39
CA GLY A 395 -16.96 30.79 20.89
C GLY A 395 -16.15 31.53 19.81
N GLU A 396 -16.21 31.08 18.54
CA GLU A 396 -15.49 31.71 17.43
C GLU A 396 -16.42 32.60 16.58
N GLN A 397 -16.53 33.89 16.93
CA GLN A 397 -17.10 34.88 16.01
C GLN A 397 -16.04 35.32 14.99
N ALA A 398 -15.99 34.64 13.83
CA ALA A 398 -15.32 35.12 12.62
C ALA A 398 -16.35 35.74 11.63
N PRO A 399 -15.97 36.77 10.85
CA PRO A 399 -16.93 37.62 10.15
C PRO A 399 -17.56 36.94 8.92
N ARG A 400 -18.88 37.14 8.78
CA ARG A 400 -19.73 36.61 7.71
C ARG A 400 -19.21 36.95 6.31
N PHE A 401 -18.74 35.95 5.56
CA PHE A 401 -18.61 36.01 4.12
C PHE A 401 -19.97 35.73 3.45
N ARG A 402 -20.34 36.57 2.48
CA ARG A 402 -21.61 36.51 1.73
C ARG A 402 -21.75 35.20 0.96
N GLU A 403 -22.91 34.57 1.09
CA GLU A 403 -23.34 33.37 0.34
C GLU A 403 -23.19 33.55 -1.17
N ARG A 404 -22.50 32.60 -1.82
CA ARG A 404 -22.52 32.39 -3.26
C ARG A 404 -23.49 31.23 -3.54
N LYS A 405 -24.51 31.50 -4.35
CA LYS A 405 -25.61 30.60 -4.74
C LYS A 405 -25.15 29.17 -5.07
N GLU A 406 -25.77 28.20 -4.41
CA GLU A 406 -25.67 26.78 -4.75
C GLU A 406 -26.29 26.44 -6.12
N PHE A 407 -25.58 25.60 -6.86
CA PHE A 407 -26.01 24.97 -8.10
C PHE A 407 -26.76 23.67 -7.77
N LYS A 408 -28.03 23.55 -8.19
CA LYS A 408 -28.84 22.33 -8.00
C LYS A 408 -28.64 21.35 -9.15
N PRO A 409 -28.30 20.07 -8.91
CA PRO A 409 -28.37 19.05 -9.95
C PRO A 409 -29.84 18.70 -10.27
N ARG A 410 -30.17 18.62 -11.56
CA ARG A 410 -31.47 18.18 -12.09
C ARG A 410 -31.73 16.72 -11.69
N ARG A 411 -32.87 16.45 -11.05
CA ARG A 411 -33.42 15.10 -10.85
C ARG A 411 -33.91 14.54 -12.18
N GLU A 412 -33.39 13.38 -12.58
CA GLU A 412 -34.02 12.55 -13.62
C GLU A 412 -35.33 11.95 -13.11
N GLY A 413 -36.33 11.95 -14.00
CA GLY A 413 -37.73 11.74 -13.69
C GLY A 413 -38.15 10.29 -13.46
N GLU A 414 -39.23 10.17 -12.70
CA GLU A 414 -40.01 8.97 -12.42
C GLU A 414 -40.58 8.36 -13.72
N PHE A 415 -40.27 7.09 -13.98
CA PHE A 415 -40.95 6.27 -14.98
C PHE A 415 -41.77 5.17 -14.28
N LYS A 416 -43.10 5.24 -14.37
CA LYS A 416 -44.02 4.19 -13.91
C LYS A 416 -44.45 3.31 -15.10
N PRO A 417 -44.34 1.97 -15.02
CA PRO A 417 -45.04 1.09 -15.96
C PRO A 417 -46.47 0.78 -15.47
N ARG A 418 -47.43 0.84 -16.39
CA ARG A 418 -48.81 0.36 -16.21
C ARG A 418 -48.88 -1.17 -16.32
N ARG A 419 -49.85 -1.74 -15.60
CA ARG A 419 -50.28 -3.14 -15.57
C ARG A 419 -51.22 -3.45 -16.75
N ASP A 420 -51.07 -4.66 -17.31
CA ASP A 420 -52.08 -5.59 -17.87
C ASP A 420 -51.26 -6.72 -18.53
N GLY A 421 -51.50 -8.03 -18.47
CA GLY A 421 -52.49 -8.91 -17.87
C GLY A 421 -52.07 -10.35 -18.28
N GLU A 422 -52.38 -11.33 -17.42
CA GLU A 422 -52.54 -12.78 -17.68
C GLU A 422 -51.47 -13.60 -18.45
N SER A 423 -50.79 -14.51 -17.74
CA SER A 423 -50.83 -15.96 -18.00
C SER A 423 -50.01 -16.77 -16.99
N ARG A 424 -50.57 -17.89 -16.54
CA ARG A 424 -50.04 -18.84 -15.54
C ARG A 424 -49.45 -20.09 -16.26
N PRO A 425 -48.83 -21.07 -15.57
CA PRO A 425 -47.40 -21.37 -15.63
C PRO A 425 -47.05 -22.70 -16.36
N ARG A 426 -45.76 -22.93 -16.64
CA ARG A 426 -45.22 -24.28 -16.90
C ARG A 426 -44.03 -24.61 -16.01
N ARG A 427 -44.15 -25.76 -15.35
CA ARG A 427 -43.14 -26.55 -14.61
C ARG A 427 -42.14 -27.18 -15.58
N GLU A 428 -40.93 -27.41 -15.09
CA GLU A 428 -39.98 -28.54 -15.30
C GLU A 428 -38.57 -27.99 -15.05
N GLY A 429 -37.65 -28.61 -14.30
CA GLY A 429 -37.61 -29.88 -13.58
C GLY A 429 -36.16 -30.02 -13.08
N GLU A 430 -35.99 -30.34 -11.79
CA GLU A 430 -34.71 -30.74 -11.22
C GLU A 430 -34.40 -32.18 -11.62
N TYR A 431 -33.18 -32.46 -12.11
CA TYR A 431 -32.63 -33.82 -12.09
C TYR A 431 -31.09 -33.86 -12.12
N LYS A 432 -30.53 -34.41 -11.03
CA LYS A 432 -29.27 -35.16 -10.92
C LYS A 432 -29.55 -36.27 -9.90
N PRO A 433 -28.78 -37.37 -9.80
CA PRO A 433 -27.63 -37.84 -10.60
C PRO A 433 -27.77 -39.33 -11.04
N ARG A 434 -26.83 -39.84 -11.83
CA ARG A 434 -26.60 -41.30 -11.97
C ARG A 434 -25.11 -41.61 -11.83
N ARG A 435 -24.80 -42.52 -10.91
CA ARG A 435 -23.51 -43.19 -10.69
C ARG A 435 -23.52 -44.56 -11.38
N GLU A 436 -22.31 -45.13 -11.45
CA GLU A 436 -21.89 -46.45 -11.99
C GLU A 436 -21.60 -46.42 -13.49
N GLY A 437 -20.50 -46.94 -14.00
CA GLY A 437 -19.42 -47.76 -13.44
C GLY A 437 -18.71 -48.36 -14.67
N GLY A 438 -17.37 -48.39 -14.67
CA GLY A 438 -16.62 -48.90 -15.82
C GLY A 438 -15.13 -48.90 -15.54
N GLU A 439 -14.65 -50.03 -15.04
CA GLU A 439 -13.25 -50.36 -14.80
C GLU A 439 -12.42 -50.36 -16.09
N PHE A 440 -11.18 -49.86 -16.02
CA PHE A 440 -10.10 -50.35 -16.88
C PHE A 440 -8.78 -50.36 -16.09
N LYS A 441 -8.16 -51.55 -16.03
CA LYS A 441 -6.84 -51.82 -15.45
C LYS A 441 -5.73 -51.60 -16.48
N GLY A 442 -4.56 -51.17 -15.99
CA GLY A 442 -3.28 -51.76 -16.40
C GLY A 442 -2.24 -50.81 -17.00
N GLY A 443 -1.05 -50.77 -16.40
CA GLY A 443 0.20 -50.45 -17.11
C GLY A 443 1.22 -49.60 -16.34
N ASP A 444 2.20 -50.29 -15.75
CA ASP A 444 3.60 -49.92 -15.39
C ASP A 444 4.08 -48.48 -15.69
N GLY A 445 4.75 -47.77 -14.78
CA GLY A 445 5.98 -48.19 -14.11
C GLY A 445 7.18 -47.51 -14.80
N ARG A 446 7.74 -46.45 -14.18
CA ARG A 446 9.12 -46.00 -14.41
C ARG A 446 9.60 -44.93 -13.41
N ASP A 447 10.49 -45.41 -12.55
CA ASP A 447 11.57 -44.79 -11.78
C ASP A 447 11.82 -43.28 -11.87
N ARG A 448 11.73 -42.63 -10.69
CA ARG A 448 12.33 -41.33 -10.39
C ARG A 448 13.77 -41.52 -9.91
N LYS A 449 14.74 -40.98 -10.65
CA LYS A 449 16.10 -40.67 -10.14
C LYS A 449 16.16 -39.24 -9.59
N PRO A 450 16.84 -38.98 -8.46
CA PRO A 450 16.94 -37.65 -7.87
C PRO A 450 17.95 -36.77 -8.61
N ARG A 451 17.58 -35.52 -8.88
CA ARG A 451 18.40 -34.51 -9.55
C ARG A 451 19.29 -33.84 -8.51
N GLY A 452 20.59 -33.87 -8.76
CA GLY A 452 21.65 -33.41 -7.85
C GLY A 452 21.65 -31.92 -7.57
N GLU A 453 22.30 -31.63 -6.45
CA GLU A 453 22.63 -30.34 -5.87
C GLU A 453 23.33 -29.41 -6.87
N PHE A 454 22.76 -28.23 -7.11
CA PHE A 454 23.46 -27.13 -7.76
C PHE A 454 24.00 -26.20 -6.67
N ARG A 455 25.31 -26.28 -6.43
CA ARG A 455 26.06 -25.32 -5.61
C ARG A 455 25.97 -23.93 -6.27
N GLY A 456 25.32 -22.99 -5.58
CA GLY A 456 25.34 -21.57 -5.93
C GLY A 456 26.73 -20.98 -5.71
N GLY A 457 27.42 -20.67 -6.81
CA GLY A 457 28.60 -19.81 -6.78
C GLY A 457 28.20 -18.38 -6.41
N ARG A 458 28.85 -17.82 -5.39
CA ARG A 458 28.78 -16.40 -5.04
C ARG A 458 29.37 -15.58 -6.18
N ASP A 459 28.51 -14.91 -6.94
CA ASP A 459 28.94 -13.75 -7.74
C ASP A 459 29.12 -12.55 -6.79
N SER A 460 30.33 -12.43 -6.24
CA SER A 460 30.84 -11.21 -5.64
C SER A 460 31.17 -10.21 -6.76
N ARG A 461 30.19 -9.37 -7.13
CA ARG A 461 30.44 -8.12 -7.85
C ARG A 461 29.77 -7.00 -7.07
N GLY A 462 30.59 -6.05 -6.61
CA GLY A 462 30.14 -4.86 -5.88
C GLY A 462 29.11 -4.05 -6.69
N PRO A 463 28.29 -3.22 -6.02
CA PRO A 463 27.30 -2.40 -6.71
C PRO A 463 27.99 -1.45 -7.68
N ARG A 464 27.56 -1.46 -8.95
CA ARG A 464 27.89 -0.38 -9.90
C ARG A 464 27.25 0.91 -9.39
N GLU A 465 28.07 1.94 -9.24
CA GLU A 465 27.66 3.31 -8.91
C GLU A 465 26.70 3.84 -9.98
N PHE A 466 25.56 4.34 -9.53
CA PHE A 466 24.59 5.07 -10.33
C PHE A 466 25.14 6.49 -10.54
N ARG A 467 25.07 7.01 -11.77
CA ARG A 467 25.46 8.40 -12.08
C ARG A 467 24.38 9.35 -11.56
N GLY A 468 24.48 9.65 -10.28
CA GLY A 468 23.75 10.69 -9.58
C GLY A 468 24.46 10.91 -8.25
N ASN A 469 25.46 11.79 -8.24
CA ASN A 469 26.08 12.29 -7.01
C ASN A 469 25.04 13.19 -6.28
N ARG A 470 23.96 12.60 -5.78
CA ARG A 470 23.06 13.30 -4.87
C ARG A 470 23.50 12.96 -3.46
N GLU A 471 23.96 13.96 -2.73
CA GLU A 471 24.20 13.80 -1.30
C GLU A 471 22.88 13.40 -0.62
N PRO A 472 22.88 12.43 0.31
CA PRO A 472 21.67 12.03 1.00
C PRO A 472 21.06 13.23 1.74
N ARG A 473 19.79 13.58 1.46
CA ARG A 473 19.10 14.68 2.16
C ARG A 473 18.99 14.44 3.66
N ILE A 474 18.92 13.17 4.05
CA ILE A 474 19.01 12.73 5.44
C ILE A 474 20.40 12.12 5.62
N PRO A 475 21.33 12.81 6.30
CA PRO A 475 22.67 12.30 6.50
C PRO A 475 22.60 11.03 7.35
N LYS A 476 23.11 9.92 6.81
CA LYS A 476 23.46 8.77 7.63
C LYS A 476 24.63 9.24 8.50
N LYS A 477 24.38 9.62 9.75
CA LYS A 477 25.49 9.82 10.68
C LYS A 477 26.30 8.53 10.68
N GLU A 478 27.54 8.64 10.21
CA GLU A 478 28.52 7.57 10.31
C GLU A 478 28.56 7.09 11.76
N GLU A 479 28.64 5.78 11.93
CA GLU A 479 28.74 5.12 13.23
C GLU A 479 29.96 5.68 13.97
N GLU A 480 29.73 6.47 15.03
CA GLU A 480 30.68 6.62 16.13
C GLU A 480 30.44 5.51 17.16
#